data_AF-A0A1Q6R3Z4-F1
#
_entry.id   AF-A0A1Q6R3Z4-F1
#
_cell.length_a   1.000
_cell.length_b   1.000
_cell.length_c   1.000
_cell.angle_alpha   90.00
_cell.angle_beta   90.00
_cell.angle_gamma   90.00
#
_symmetry.space_group_name_H-M   'P 1'
#
loop_
_entity.id
_entity.type
_entity.pdbx_description
1 polymer ?
#
loop_
_entity_poly.entity_id
_entity_poly.type
_entity_poly.pdbx_seq_one_letter_code
_entity_poly.pdbx_strand_id
1 'polypeptide(L)'
;MGILNDLSKKAQEYAGIAVDKAKDLAEVAADKAQNLTDTAKVNMAILSEQRELEKNYRAIGEWFVSEYEGEIPDAVKDVVAAVNASKARIAELEASKPSKAEPAVDEEQVSVKVCPVCGAASGDKFCPHCGAPMGE
;
A
#
# COMPACT_ATOMS: atom_id res chain seq x y z
N MET A 1 -26.25 59.21 31.94
CA MET A 1 -26.42 58.03 31.05
C MET A 1 -25.15 57.76 30.20
N GLY A 2 -23.93 57.84 30.75
CA GLY A 2 -22.69 57.69 29.95
C GLY A 2 -21.94 56.37 30.16
N ILE A 3 -21.81 55.93 31.42
CA ILE A 3 -20.82 54.91 31.81
C ILE A 3 -21.15 53.51 31.28
N LEU A 4 -22.44 53.13 31.23
CA LEU A 4 -22.87 51.82 30.68
C LEU A 4 -22.64 51.71 29.17
N ASN A 5 -22.82 52.80 28.43
CA ASN A 5 -22.67 52.80 26.97
C ASN A 5 -21.19 52.70 26.56
N ASP A 6 -20.29 53.36 27.30
CA ASP A 6 -18.83 53.22 27.12
C ASP A 6 -18.32 51.82 27.49
N LEU A 7 -18.89 51.19 28.52
CA LEU A 7 -18.53 49.83 28.90
C LEU A 7 -18.99 48.81 27.85
N SER A 8 -20.21 48.97 27.31
CA SER A 8 -20.71 48.14 26.20
C SER A 8 -19.89 48.30 24.92
N LYS A 9 -19.48 49.53 24.57
CA LYS A 9 -18.60 49.76 23.40
C LYS A 9 -17.24 49.11 23.56
N LYS A 10 -16.59 49.25 24.73
CA LYS A 10 -15.32 48.57 25.01
C LYS A 10 -15.47 47.05 24.97
N ALA A 11 -16.54 46.50 25.56
CA ALA A 11 -16.79 45.06 25.50
C ALA A 11 -16.98 44.55 24.07
N GLN A 12 -17.64 45.33 23.22
CA GLN A 12 -17.86 45.00 21.80
C GLN A 12 -16.57 45.11 20.99
N GLU A 13 -15.70 46.08 21.27
CA GLU A 13 -14.36 46.19 20.67
C GLU A 13 -13.46 45.01 21.08
N TYR A 14 -13.43 44.63 22.36
CA TYR A 14 -12.69 43.45 22.82
C TYR A 14 -13.24 42.14 22.23
N ALA A 15 -14.56 42.03 22.09
CA ALA A 15 -15.18 40.90 21.40
C ALA A 15 -14.79 40.85 19.91
N GLY A 16 -14.75 42.01 19.24
CA GLY A 16 -14.27 42.14 17.86
C GLY A 16 -12.83 41.66 17.71
N ILE A 17 -11.92 42.13 18.57
CA ILE A 17 -10.51 41.72 18.58
C ILE A 17 -10.35 40.21 18.81
N ALA A 18 -11.15 39.63 19.70
CA ALA A 18 -11.13 38.20 19.95
C ALA A 18 -11.62 37.37 18.74
N VAL A 19 -12.66 37.85 18.06
CA VAL A 19 -13.19 37.23 16.83
C VAL A 19 -12.20 37.34 15.67
N ASP A 20 -11.59 38.50 15.47
CA ASP A 20 -10.62 38.73 14.40
C ASP A 20 -9.38 37.85 14.61
N LYS A 21 -8.87 37.78 15.84
CA LYS A 21 -7.74 36.89 16.17
C LYS A 21 -8.10 35.41 15.99
N ALA A 22 -9.33 35.01 16.28
CA ALA A 22 -9.79 33.65 16.04
C ALA A 22 -9.88 33.33 14.53
N LYS A 23 -10.30 34.29 13.71
CA LYS A 23 -10.32 34.15 12.25
C LYS A 23 -8.91 34.04 11.67
N ASP A 24 -7.98 34.90 12.08
CA ASP A 24 -6.59 34.86 11.61
C ASP A 24 -5.93 33.51 11.92
N LEU A 25 -6.16 32.96 13.12
CA LEU A 25 -5.66 31.64 13.49
C LEU A 25 -6.30 30.51 12.68
N ALA A 26 -7.60 30.63 12.39
CA ALA A 26 -8.30 29.66 11.55
C ALA A 26 -7.81 29.69 10.10
N GLU A 27 -7.57 30.88 9.55
CA GLU A 27 -7.03 31.09 8.20
C GLU A 27 -5.62 30.49 8.07
N VAL A 28 -4.72 30.80 9.01
CA VAL A 28 -3.37 30.23 9.03
C VAL A 28 -3.39 28.70 9.15
N ALA A 29 -4.32 28.15 9.94
CA ALA A 29 -4.47 26.69 10.06
C ALA A 29 -4.99 26.06 8.75
N ALA A 30 -5.94 26.72 8.08
CA ALA A 30 -6.48 26.28 6.79
C ALA A 30 -5.40 26.30 5.69
N ASP A 31 -4.64 27.39 5.57
CA ASP A 31 -3.54 27.53 4.61
C ASP A 31 -2.47 26.45 4.83
N LYS A 32 -2.14 26.16 6.08
CA LYS A 32 -1.18 25.11 6.41
C LYS A 32 -1.71 23.72 6.07
N ALA A 33 -3.00 23.45 6.33
CA ALA A 33 -3.64 22.20 5.96
C ALA A 33 -3.69 22.02 4.43
N GLN A 34 -3.97 23.10 3.69
CA GLN A 34 -3.98 23.08 2.23
C GLN A 34 -2.58 22.82 1.66
N ASN A 35 -1.56 23.53 2.13
CA ASN A 35 -0.16 23.33 1.70
C ASN A 35 0.34 21.90 1.97
N LEU A 36 0.00 21.31 3.11
CA LEU A 36 0.33 19.91 3.41
C LEU A 36 -0.38 18.95 2.44
N THR A 37 -1.65 19.22 2.14
CA THR A 37 -2.45 18.41 1.19
C THR A 37 -1.87 18.47 -0.22
N ASP A 38 -1.51 19.67 -0.70
CA ASP A 38 -0.94 19.85 -2.03
C ASP A 38 0.46 19.24 -2.13
N THR A 39 1.26 19.34 -1.06
CA THR A 39 2.55 18.62 -0.96
C THR A 39 2.35 17.11 -1.05
N ALA A 40 1.36 16.56 -0.34
CA ALA A 40 1.06 15.13 -0.38
C ALA A 40 0.63 14.68 -1.78
N LYS A 41 -0.20 15.46 -2.48
CA LYS A 41 -0.60 15.18 -3.88
C LYS A 41 0.63 15.14 -4.81
N VAL A 42 1.50 16.15 -4.72
CA VAL A 42 2.73 16.20 -5.53
C VAL A 42 3.62 15.00 -5.23
N ASN A 43 3.82 14.64 -3.97
CA ASN A 43 4.60 13.47 -3.61
C ASN A 43 4.00 12.16 -4.13
N MET A 44 2.68 12.00 -4.09
CA MET A 44 2.01 10.83 -4.67
C MET A 44 2.19 10.76 -6.19
N ALA A 45 2.11 11.89 -6.90
CA ALA A 45 2.40 11.95 -8.32
C ALA A 45 3.86 11.56 -8.62
N ILE A 46 4.82 12.09 -7.85
CA ILE A 46 6.24 11.71 -7.97
C ILE A 46 6.43 10.21 -7.78
N LEU A 47 5.84 9.62 -6.74
CA LEU A 47 5.93 8.17 -6.48
C LEU A 47 5.24 7.34 -7.57
N SER A 48 4.21 7.88 -8.23
CA SER A 48 3.59 7.24 -9.38
C SER A 48 4.55 7.22 -10.57
N GLU A 49 5.13 8.38 -10.92
CA GLU A 49 6.09 8.50 -12.01
C GLU A 49 7.36 7.69 -11.77
N GLN A 50 7.88 7.64 -10.55
CA GLN A 50 9.03 6.79 -10.20
C GLN A 50 8.74 5.31 -10.44
N ARG A 51 7.53 4.83 -10.09
CA ARG A 51 7.12 3.45 -10.36
C ARG A 51 7.00 3.17 -11.84
N GLU A 52 6.45 4.08 -12.63
CA GLU A 52 6.38 3.93 -14.09
C GLU A 52 7.76 3.98 -14.73
N LEU A 53 8.65 4.86 -14.26
CA LEU A 53 10.04 4.94 -14.70
C LEU A 53 10.78 3.62 -14.48
N GLU A 54 10.67 3.03 -13.29
CA GLU A 54 11.26 1.73 -12.97
C GLU A 54 10.73 0.61 -13.87
N LYS A 55 9.41 0.56 -14.10
CA LYS A 55 8.81 -0.41 -15.04
C LYS A 55 9.34 -0.23 -16.45
N ASN A 56 9.42 1.00 -16.94
CA ASN A 56 9.90 1.30 -18.28
C ASN A 56 11.37 0.91 -18.45
N TYR A 57 12.24 1.27 -17.49
CA TYR A 57 13.64 0.87 -17.54
C TYR A 57 13.83 -0.64 -17.44
N ARG A 58 13.01 -1.32 -16.62
CA ARG A 58 13.02 -2.78 -16.56
C ARG A 58 12.60 -3.40 -17.90
N ALA A 59 11.52 -2.92 -18.52
CA ALA A 59 11.05 -3.40 -19.81
C ALA A 59 12.10 -3.21 -20.91
N ILE A 60 12.78 -2.06 -20.93
CA ILE A 60 13.90 -1.78 -21.84
C ILE A 60 15.05 -2.77 -21.59
N GLY A 61 15.44 -2.99 -20.35
CA GLY A 61 16.53 -3.92 -19.99
C GLY A 61 16.18 -5.37 -20.33
N GLU A 62 14.93 -5.79 -20.09
CA GLU A 62 14.44 -7.12 -20.46
C GLU A 62 14.50 -7.31 -21.97
N TRP A 63 13.96 -6.37 -22.75
CA TRP A 63 14.04 -6.38 -24.22
C TRP A 63 15.50 -6.38 -24.70
N PHE A 64 16.37 -5.60 -24.09
CA PHE A 64 17.78 -5.53 -24.46
C PHE A 64 18.51 -6.87 -24.25
N VAL A 65 18.18 -7.61 -23.19
CA VAL A 65 18.82 -8.91 -22.95
C VAL A 65 18.19 -10.04 -23.77
N SER A 66 16.93 -9.92 -24.19
CA SER A 66 16.23 -10.98 -24.93
C SER A 66 16.22 -10.82 -26.45
N GLU A 67 16.00 -9.61 -26.96
CA GLU A 67 15.72 -9.34 -28.37
C GLU A 67 16.82 -8.51 -29.08
N TYR A 68 17.77 -7.94 -28.34
CA TYR A 68 18.81 -7.13 -28.96
C TYR A 68 19.86 -8.03 -29.66
N GLU A 69 19.96 -7.89 -30.98
CA GLU A 69 20.88 -8.68 -31.81
C GLU A 69 22.23 -8.00 -32.07
N GLY A 70 22.43 -6.78 -31.56
CA GLY A 70 23.66 -6.01 -31.77
C GLY A 70 24.80 -6.39 -30.81
N GLU A 71 25.99 -5.81 -31.03
CA GLU A 71 27.11 -5.96 -30.11
C GLU A 71 26.81 -5.24 -28.79
N ILE A 72 26.95 -5.95 -27.67
CA ILE A 72 26.69 -5.41 -26.34
C ILE A 72 27.81 -4.40 -26.00
N PRO A 73 27.48 -3.13 -25.70
CA PRO A 73 28.49 -2.14 -25.33
C PRO A 73 29.26 -2.56 -24.07
N ASP A 74 30.57 -2.31 -24.05
CA ASP A 74 31.45 -2.66 -22.91
C ASP A 74 30.93 -2.10 -21.57
N ALA A 75 30.29 -0.92 -21.58
CA ALA A 75 29.74 -0.29 -20.38
C ALA A 75 28.64 -1.11 -19.68
N VAL A 76 27.94 -1.99 -20.40
CA VAL A 76 26.81 -2.78 -19.87
C VAL A 76 27.06 -4.29 -19.96
N LYS A 77 28.19 -4.72 -20.52
CA LYS A 77 28.55 -6.12 -20.74
C LYS A 77 28.53 -6.95 -19.46
N ASP A 78 29.09 -6.41 -18.38
CA ASP A 78 29.13 -7.09 -17.08
C ASP A 78 27.73 -7.25 -16.47
N VAL A 79 26.87 -6.24 -16.64
CA VAL A 79 25.49 -6.28 -16.14
C VAL A 79 24.68 -7.31 -16.92
N VAL A 80 24.81 -7.37 -18.24
CA VAL A 80 24.12 -8.38 -19.06
C VAL A 80 24.61 -9.79 -18.70
N ALA A 81 25.91 -9.99 -18.50
CA ALA A 81 26.45 -11.26 -18.05
C ALA A 81 25.88 -11.67 -16.68
N ALA A 82 25.77 -10.74 -15.73
CA ALA A 82 25.17 -10.99 -14.42
C ALA A 82 23.67 -11.33 -14.50
N VAL A 83 22.93 -10.69 -15.39
CA VAL A 83 21.51 -11.00 -15.66
C VAL A 83 21.37 -12.41 -16.22
N ASN A 84 22.16 -12.78 -17.23
CA ASN A 84 22.13 -14.12 -17.82
C ASN A 84 22.55 -15.21 -16.83
N ALA A 85 23.59 -14.96 -16.02
CA ALA A 85 23.97 -15.86 -14.94
C ALA A 85 22.85 -16.03 -13.91
N SER A 86 22.12 -14.96 -13.60
CA SER A 86 20.96 -15.03 -12.69
C SER A 86 19.80 -15.82 -13.29
N LYS A 87 19.50 -15.64 -14.59
CA LYS A 87 18.48 -16.43 -15.31
C LYS A 87 18.83 -17.92 -15.30
N ALA A 88 20.10 -18.27 -15.54
CA ALA A 88 20.57 -19.66 -15.47
C ALA A 88 20.39 -20.26 -14.07
N ARG A 89 20.81 -19.54 -13.01
CA ARG A 89 20.60 -19.98 -11.62
C ARG A 89 19.12 -20.15 -11.27
N ILE A 90 18.24 -19.26 -11.75
CA ILE A 90 16.81 -19.39 -11.54
C ILE A 90 16.28 -20.66 -12.21
N ALA A 91 16.68 -20.93 -13.46
CA ALA A 91 16.29 -22.15 -14.15
C ALA A 91 16.77 -23.42 -13.45
N GLU A 92 18.01 -23.43 -12.94
CA GLU A 92 18.55 -24.53 -12.12
C GLU A 92 17.75 -24.72 -10.83
N LEU A 93 17.46 -23.62 -10.11
CA LEU A 93 16.66 -23.66 -8.89
C LEU A 93 15.24 -24.15 -9.19
N GLU A 94 14.62 -23.71 -10.28
CA GLU A 94 13.30 -24.16 -10.72
C GLU A 94 13.27 -25.63 -11.11
N ALA A 95 14.30 -26.13 -11.80
CA ALA A 95 14.45 -27.55 -12.12
C ALA A 95 14.73 -28.42 -10.88
N SER A 96 15.38 -27.84 -9.85
CA SER A 96 15.66 -28.50 -8.57
C SER A 96 14.48 -28.46 -7.59
N LYS A 97 13.44 -27.65 -7.88
CA LYS A 97 12.20 -27.73 -7.11
C LYS A 97 11.69 -29.16 -7.26
N PRO A 98 11.42 -29.89 -6.16
CA PRO A 98 10.76 -31.17 -6.29
C PRO A 98 9.50 -30.93 -7.08
N SER A 99 9.25 -31.74 -8.12
CA SER A 99 7.96 -31.77 -8.78
C SER A 99 6.94 -32.14 -7.71
N LYS A 100 6.39 -31.13 -7.05
CA LYS A 100 4.97 -31.18 -6.80
C LYS A 100 4.38 -31.32 -8.19
N ALA A 101 4.14 -32.58 -8.58
CA ALA A 101 2.81 -32.91 -9.04
C ALA A 101 1.90 -31.95 -8.29
N GLU A 102 1.25 -31.05 -9.03
CA GLU A 102 0.06 -30.39 -8.55
C GLU A 102 -0.61 -31.42 -7.63
N PRO A 103 -0.88 -31.12 -6.34
CA PRO A 103 -1.94 -31.89 -5.74
C PRO A 103 -3.10 -31.62 -6.67
N ALA A 104 -3.36 -32.56 -7.60
CA ALA A 104 -4.70 -32.93 -7.98
C ALA A 104 -5.42 -32.84 -6.65
N VAL A 105 -6.21 -31.77 -6.54
CA VAL A 105 -7.05 -31.56 -5.40
C VAL A 105 -7.92 -32.80 -5.46
N ASP A 106 -7.55 -33.80 -4.67
CA ASP A 106 -8.35 -34.97 -4.47
C ASP A 106 -9.55 -34.40 -3.70
N GLU A 107 -10.56 -33.99 -4.46
CA GLU A 107 -11.81 -33.40 -3.96
C GLU A 107 -12.58 -34.39 -3.06
N GLU A 108 -12.04 -35.58 -2.83
CA GLU A 108 -12.62 -36.63 -2.01
C GLU A 108 -11.74 -36.90 -0.77
N GLN A 109 -11.76 -35.98 0.21
CA GLN A 109 -11.70 -36.23 1.67
C GLN A 109 -11.16 -35.01 2.47
N VAL A 110 -11.78 -33.84 2.33
CA VAL A 110 -11.84 -32.89 3.46
C VAL A 110 -13.28 -32.85 3.91
N SER A 111 -13.63 -33.67 4.89
CA SER A 111 -14.92 -33.60 5.58
C SER A 111 -14.98 -32.33 6.42
N VAL A 112 -15.14 -31.19 5.77
CA VAL A 112 -15.38 -29.90 6.42
C VAL A 112 -16.76 -29.97 7.08
N LYS A 113 -16.79 -30.30 8.38
CA LYS A 113 -18.02 -30.24 9.16
C LYS A 113 -18.33 -28.79 9.47
N VAL A 114 -19.57 -28.38 9.21
CA VAL A 114 -20.06 -27.04 9.54
C VAL A 114 -20.63 -27.07 10.96
N CYS A 115 -20.20 -26.12 11.80
CA CYS A 115 -20.66 -26.05 13.18
C CYS A 115 -22.16 -25.73 13.24
N PRO A 116 -23.00 -26.56 13.88
CA PRO A 116 -24.44 -26.32 13.93
C PRO A 116 -24.82 -25.10 14.80
N VAL A 117 -23.89 -24.59 15.61
CA VAL A 117 -24.14 -23.46 16.53
C VAL A 117 -23.77 -22.12 15.90
N CYS A 118 -22.64 -22.03 15.20
CA CYS A 118 -22.13 -20.76 14.68
C CYS A 118 -21.81 -20.75 13.18
N GLY A 119 -21.98 -21.86 12.48
CA GLY A 119 -21.74 -21.95 11.03
C GLY A 119 -20.27 -21.99 10.60
N ALA A 120 -19.32 -22.00 11.54
CA ALA A 120 -17.91 -22.08 11.21
C ALA A 120 -17.54 -23.48 10.69
N ALA A 121 -16.79 -23.50 9.58
CA ALA A 121 -16.20 -24.69 8.99
C ALA A 121 -14.97 -25.13 9.80
N SER A 122 -14.98 -26.37 10.31
CA SER A 122 -13.89 -26.89 11.14
C SER A 122 -13.79 -28.41 11.02
N GLY A 123 -12.56 -28.93 10.95
CA GLY A 123 -12.27 -30.37 10.98
C GLY A 123 -12.07 -30.95 12.39
N ASP A 124 -12.03 -30.09 13.42
CA ASP A 124 -11.77 -30.50 14.80
C ASP A 124 -13.02 -30.96 15.55
N LYS A 125 -12.83 -31.78 16.61
CA LYS A 125 -13.92 -32.27 17.50
C LYS A 125 -14.69 -31.15 18.21
N PHE A 126 -14.09 -29.96 18.34
CA PHE A 126 -14.71 -28.78 18.92
C PHE A 126 -14.54 -27.59 17.98
N CYS A 127 -15.57 -26.75 17.88
CA CYS A 127 -15.51 -25.58 17.03
C CYS A 127 -14.54 -24.52 17.62
N PRO A 128 -13.53 -24.04 16.87
CA PRO A 128 -12.58 -23.04 17.36
C PRO A 128 -13.22 -21.66 17.59
N HIS A 129 -14.40 -21.41 17.01
CA HIS A 129 -15.08 -20.12 17.12
C HIS A 129 -16.06 -20.03 18.30
N CYS A 130 -16.70 -21.14 18.70
CA CYS A 130 -17.70 -21.13 19.77
C CYS A 130 -17.55 -22.25 20.81
N GLY A 131 -16.57 -23.15 20.66
CA GLY A 131 -16.31 -24.25 21.59
C GLY A 131 -17.34 -25.38 21.57
N ALA A 132 -18.34 -25.32 20.69
CA ALA A 132 -19.37 -26.37 20.61
C ALA A 132 -18.76 -27.70 20.13
N PRO A 133 -19.16 -28.85 20.72
CA PRO A 133 -18.75 -30.15 20.22
C PRO A 133 -19.33 -30.38 18.82
N MET A 134 -18.45 -30.62 17.85
CA MET A 134 -18.82 -31.02 16.51
C MET A 134 -19.10 -32.52 16.60
N GLY A 135 -20.37 -32.93 16.57
CA GLY A 135 -20.78 -34.34 16.68
C GLY A 135 -19.99 -35.26 15.75
N GLU A 136 -19.85 -36.54 16.17
CA GLU A 136 -19.13 -37.58 15.42
C GLU A 136 -19.45 -37.66 13.93
#